data_AF-A0A9E4N196-F1
#
_entry.id   AF-A0A9E4N196-F1
#
_cell.length_a   1.000
_cell.length_b   1.000
_cell.length_c   1.000
_cell.angle_alpha   90.00
_cell.angle_beta   90.00
_cell.angle_gamma   90.00
#
_symmetry.space_group_name_H-M   'P 1'
#
loop_
_entity.id
_entity.type
_entity.pdbx_description
1 polymer ?
#
loop_
_entity_poly.entity_id
_entity_poly.type
_entity_poly.pdbx_seq_one_letter_code
_entity_poly.pdbx_strand_id
1 'polypeptide(L)'
;MTQKNQDLLGRLLQLAQDLYAETAELSETESELQLWYNRGYADGMIRQISDLGYARQVTEALGPVGETISEEQRFLPWGKAYRHGFEVGERETIEVLGEKNG
;
A
#
# COMPACT_ATOMS: atom_id res chain seq x y z
N MET A 1 5.78 4.39 21.21
CA MET A 1 5.32 5.09 20.00
C MET A 1 5.12 6.55 20.36
N THR A 2 5.69 7.49 19.61
CA THR A 2 5.48 8.92 19.84
C THR A 2 4.09 9.34 19.35
N GLN A 3 3.54 10.44 19.88
CA GLN A 3 2.27 11.01 19.37
C GLN A 3 2.36 11.31 17.86
N LYS A 4 3.52 11.82 17.41
CA LYS A 4 3.83 12.05 16.00
C LYS A 4 3.66 10.78 15.15
N ASN A 5 4.17 9.63 15.60
CA ASN A 5 4.06 8.39 14.84
C ASN A 5 2.62 7.87 14.80
N GLN A 6 1.82 8.11 15.84
CA GLN A 6 0.39 7.79 15.83
C GLN A 6 -0.38 8.66 14.82
N ASP A 7 -0.09 9.96 14.78
CA ASP A 7 -0.73 10.87 13.84
C ASP A 7 -0.34 10.54 12.39
N LEU A 8 0.93 10.20 12.14
CA LEU A 8 1.41 9.77 10.82
C LEU A 8 0.77 8.44 10.40
N LEU A 9 0.70 7.46 11.31
CA LEU A 9 0.04 6.19 11.05
C LEU A 9 -1.43 6.40 10.64
N GLY A 10 -2.17 7.24 11.37
CA GLY A 10 -3.57 7.55 11.04
C GLY A 10 -3.72 8.15 9.63
N ARG A 11 -2.81 9.05 9.24
CA ARG A 11 -2.81 9.65 7.89
C ARG A 11 -2.49 8.65 6.80
N LEU A 12 -1.53 7.75 7.02
CA LEU A 12 -1.17 6.71 6.05
C LEU A 12 -2.32 5.69 5.88
N LEU A 13 -3.00 5.33 6.96
CA LEU A 13 -4.18 4.45 6.89
C LEU A 13 -5.35 5.12 6.17
N GLN A 14 -5.54 6.43 6.34
CA GLN A 14 -6.54 7.17 5.56
C GLN A 14 -6.18 7.23 4.07
N LEU A 15 -4.91 7.53 3.75
CA LEU A 15 -4.44 7.53 2.36
C LEU A 15 -4.65 6.17 1.69
N ALA A 16 -4.33 5.07 2.37
CA ALA A 16 -4.57 3.73 1.85
C ALA A 16 -6.05 3.45 1.59
N GLN A 17 -6.96 3.88 2.49
CA GLN A 17 -8.41 3.78 2.26
C GLN A 17 -8.84 4.55 1.00
N ASP A 18 -8.35 5.77 0.82
CA ASP A 18 -8.68 6.60 -0.33
C ASP A 18 -8.19 5.95 -1.64
N LEU A 19 -6.97 5.41 -1.65
CA LEU A 19 -6.41 4.69 -2.79
C LEU A 19 -7.17 3.39 -3.10
N TYR A 20 -7.59 2.64 -2.07
CA TYR A 20 -8.43 1.46 -2.27
C TYR A 20 -9.80 1.81 -2.84
N ALA A 21 -10.40 2.92 -2.40
CA ALA A 21 -11.66 3.39 -2.95
C ALA A 21 -11.50 3.82 -4.43
N GLU A 22 -10.43 4.54 -4.77
CA GLU A 22 -10.11 4.94 -6.15
C GLU A 22 -9.91 3.73 -7.08
N THR A 23 -9.34 2.65 -6.53
CA THR A 23 -8.93 1.47 -7.30
C THR A 23 -9.87 0.26 -7.10
N ALA A 24 -11.08 0.49 -6.60
CA ALA A 24 -12.05 -0.57 -6.31
C ALA A 24 -12.57 -1.28 -7.58
N GLU A 25 -12.65 -0.57 -8.70
CA GLU A 25 -13.21 -1.04 -9.97
C GLU A 25 -12.15 -1.20 -11.07
N LEU A 26 -10.93 -1.58 -10.70
CA LEU A 26 -9.82 -1.80 -11.65
C LEU A 26 -10.15 -2.85 -12.71
N SER A 27 -9.85 -2.53 -13.97
CA SER A 27 -9.87 -3.47 -15.08
C SER A 27 -8.46 -3.93 -15.45
N GLU A 28 -8.31 -5.16 -15.93
CA GLU A 28 -7.01 -5.72 -16.36
C GLU A 28 -6.54 -5.15 -17.71
N THR A 29 -6.43 -3.83 -17.82
CA THR A 29 -6.14 -3.10 -19.06
C THR A 29 -4.95 -2.15 -18.93
N GLU A 30 -4.30 -1.84 -20.05
CA GLU A 30 -3.18 -0.90 -20.10
C GLU A 30 -3.62 0.57 -20.07
N SER A 31 -4.92 0.87 -20.18
CA SER A 31 -5.40 2.26 -20.03
C SER A 31 -5.37 2.75 -18.59
N GLU A 32 -5.21 1.83 -17.63
CA GLU A 32 -5.33 2.11 -16.19
C GLU A 32 -4.02 1.91 -15.43
N LEU A 33 -2.86 2.01 -16.10
CA LEU A 33 -1.55 1.76 -15.46
C LEU A 33 -1.32 2.58 -14.20
N GLN A 34 -1.75 3.85 -14.17
CA GLN A 34 -1.62 4.68 -12.98
C GLN A 34 -2.51 4.20 -11.82
N LEU A 35 -3.72 3.71 -12.11
CA LEU A 35 -4.59 3.14 -11.08
C LEU A 35 -4.02 1.82 -10.56
N TRP A 36 -3.45 0.98 -11.43
CA TRP A 36 -2.72 -0.22 -11.01
C TRP A 36 -1.50 0.10 -10.16
N TYR A 37 -0.75 1.14 -10.51
CA TYR A 37 0.33 1.66 -9.66
C TYR A 37 -0.20 2.11 -8.29
N ASN A 38 -1.28 2.90 -8.26
CA ASN A 38 -1.88 3.37 -7.00
C ASN A 38 -2.35 2.21 -6.11
N ARG A 39 -2.94 1.17 -6.70
CA ARG A 39 -3.34 -0.04 -5.99
C ARG A 39 -2.14 -0.77 -5.42
N GLY A 40 -1.10 -0.93 -6.22
CA GLY A 40 0.17 -1.50 -5.76
C GLY A 40 0.77 -0.70 -4.60
N TYR A 41 0.80 0.62 -4.72
CA TYR A 41 1.30 1.53 -3.69
C TYR A 41 0.55 1.35 -2.37
N ALA A 42 -0.78 1.30 -2.39
CA ALA A 42 -1.58 1.01 -1.21
C ALA A 42 -1.25 -0.37 -0.60
N ASP A 43 -1.18 -1.42 -1.41
CA ASP A 43 -0.84 -2.77 -0.92
C ASP A 43 0.56 -2.82 -0.28
N GLY A 44 1.54 -2.13 -0.87
CA GLY A 44 2.90 -2.02 -0.34
C GLY A 44 2.96 -1.24 0.97
N MET A 45 2.24 -0.11 1.07
CA MET A 45 2.12 0.63 2.32
C MET A 45 1.58 -0.26 3.44
N ILE A 46 0.50 -0.99 3.16
CA ILE A 46 -0.20 -1.76 4.17
C ILE A 46 0.59 -2.98 4.62
N ARG A 47 1.29 -3.65 3.70
CA ARG A 47 2.28 -4.68 4.04
C ARG A 47 3.31 -4.11 5.01
N GLN A 48 3.92 -2.98 4.65
CA GLN A 48 5.00 -2.41 5.43
C GLN A 48 4.55 -1.87 6.79
N ILE A 49 3.37 -1.26 6.89
CA ILE A 49 2.75 -0.86 8.16
C ILE A 49 2.56 -2.09 9.05
N SER A 50 2.08 -3.19 8.48
CA SER A 50 1.90 -4.45 9.22
C SER A 50 3.24 -4.99 9.74
N ASP A 51 4.27 -5.02 8.89
CA ASP A 51 5.62 -5.50 9.23
C ASP A 51 6.33 -4.63 10.27
N LEU A 52 6.01 -3.34 10.33
CA LEU A 52 6.48 -2.43 11.39
C LEU A 52 5.76 -2.65 12.73
N GLY A 53 4.85 -3.62 12.83
CA GLY A 53 4.16 -4.01 14.06
C GLY A 53 2.76 -3.42 14.23
N TYR A 54 2.19 -2.83 13.19
CA TYR A 54 0.88 -2.17 13.22
C TYR A 54 -0.24 -2.99 12.54
N ALA A 55 -0.05 -4.30 12.40
CA ALA A 55 -0.99 -5.19 11.71
C ALA A 55 -2.43 -5.13 12.30
N ARG A 56 -2.56 -4.90 13.62
CA ARG A 56 -3.86 -4.74 14.27
C ARG A 56 -4.59 -3.50 13.78
N GLN A 57 -3.91 -2.36 13.72
CA GLN A 57 -4.47 -1.09 13.27
C GLN A 57 -4.87 -1.14 11.79
N VAL A 58 -4.07 -1.83 10.97
CA VAL A 58 -4.43 -2.14 9.58
C VAL A 58 -5.73 -2.93 9.53
N THR A 59 -5.83 -4.02 10.29
CA THR A 59 -7.03 -4.89 10.29
C THR A 59 -8.26 -4.13 10.78
N GLU A 60 -8.13 -3.27 11.80
CA GLU A 60 -9.23 -2.44 12.31
C GLU A 60 -9.68 -1.38 11.30
N ALA A 61 -8.77 -0.81 10.50
CA ALA A 61 -9.09 0.24 9.54
C ALA A 61 -9.60 -0.30 8.18
N LEU A 62 -9.02 -1.39 7.69
CA LEU A 62 -9.19 -1.88 6.32
C LEU A 62 -9.75 -3.30 6.23
N GLY A 63 -9.77 -4.03 7.34
CA GLY A 63 -10.06 -5.47 7.33
C GLY A 63 -8.87 -6.31 6.83
N PRO A 64 -9.12 -7.57 6.45
CA PRO A 64 -8.10 -8.43 5.86
C PRO A 64 -7.65 -7.89 4.49
N VAL A 65 -6.34 -7.73 4.34
CA VAL A 65 -5.68 -7.17 3.15
C VAL A 65 -4.62 -8.14 2.66
N GLY A 66 -4.53 -8.31 1.34
CA GLY A 66 -3.59 -9.20 0.67
C GLY A 66 -3.20 -8.64 -0.70
N GLU A 67 -2.16 -9.19 -1.31
CA GLU A 67 -1.74 -8.77 -2.65
C GLU A 67 -2.85 -8.97 -3.67
N THR A 68 -3.06 -7.95 -4.50
CA THR A 68 -4.18 -7.91 -5.45
C THR A 68 -3.93 -8.74 -6.72
N ILE A 69 -2.68 -9.03 -7.07
CA ILE A 69 -2.31 -9.73 -8.31
C ILE A 69 -1.67 -11.10 -8.05
N SER A 70 -1.86 -12.03 -8.98
CA SER A 70 -1.18 -13.33 -9.02
C SER A 70 0.27 -13.24 -9.53
N GLU A 71 1.05 -14.31 -9.36
CA GLU A 71 2.43 -14.41 -9.87
C GLU A 71 2.50 -14.24 -11.39
N GLU A 72 1.58 -14.85 -12.13
CA GLU A 72 1.53 -14.82 -13.59
C GLU A 72 1.25 -13.39 -14.11
N GLN A 73 0.43 -12.64 -13.38
CA GLN A 73 0.04 -11.27 -13.74
C GLN A 73 1.18 -10.26 -13.56
N ARG A 74 2.20 -10.55 -12.74
CA ARG A 74 3.34 -9.65 -12.47
C ARG A 74 4.14 -9.24 -13.72
N PHE A 75 4.05 -10.01 -14.80
CA PHE A 75 4.78 -9.74 -16.04
C PHE A 75 3.96 -8.92 -17.06
N LEU A 76 2.65 -8.78 -16.85
CA LEU A 76 1.78 -7.95 -17.68
C LEU A 76 2.09 -6.46 -17.45
N PRO A 77 1.81 -5.57 -18.42
CA PRO A 77 2.15 -4.15 -18.28
C PRO A 77 1.54 -3.50 -17.05
N TRP A 78 0.26 -3.76 -16.77
CA TRP A 78 -0.41 -3.29 -15.56
C TRP A 78 0.11 -3.97 -14.28
N GLY A 79 0.49 -5.24 -14.34
CA GLY A 79 1.11 -5.95 -13.22
C GLY A 79 2.49 -5.39 -12.86
N LYS A 80 3.26 -4.94 -13.85
CA LYS A 80 4.52 -4.21 -13.63
C LYS A 80 4.28 -2.84 -12.97
N ALA A 81 3.25 -2.12 -13.41
CA ALA A 81 2.87 -0.85 -12.78
C ALA A 81 2.46 -1.06 -11.31
N TYR A 82 1.64 -2.06 -11.03
CA TYR A 82 1.30 -2.48 -9.67
C TYR A 82 2.56 -2.80 -8.86
N ARG A 83 3.46 -3.65 -9.38
CA ARG A 83 4.68 -4.02 -8.62
C ARG A 83 5.55 -2.82 -8.31
N HIS A 84 5.69 -1.91 -9.26
CA HIS A 84 6.45 -0.69 -9.03
C HIS A 84 5.81 0.16 -7.93
N GLY A 85 4.48 0.33 -7.98
CA GLY A 85 3.74 0.99 -6.91
C GLY A 85 3.98 0.33 -5.56
N PHE A 86 3.89 -1.00 -5.49
CA PHE A 86 4.10 -1.79 -4.28
C PHE A 86 5.48 -1.55 -3.66
N GLU A 87 6.54 -1.69 -4.44
CA GLU A 87 7.93 -1.45 -4.00
C GLU A 87 8.12 -0.01 -3.49
N VAL A 88 7.49 0.97 -4.14
CA VAL A 88 7.57 2.38 -3.73
C VAL A 88 6.77 2.64 -2.44
N GLY A 89 5.58 2.04 -2.30
CA GLY A 89 4.73 2.15 -1.12
C GLY A 89 5.38 1.57 0.13
N GLU A 90 6.06 0.42 0.00
CA GLU A 90 6.86 -0.14 1.09
C GLU A 90 7.98 0.81 1.52
N ARG A 91 8.80 1.24 0.55
CA ARG A 91 9.96 2.10 0.82
C ARG A 91 9.56 3.41 1.52
N GLU A 92 8.59 4.13 0.97
CA GLU A 92 8.18 5.44 1.49
C GLU A 92 7.49 5.32 2.85
N THR A 93 6.77 4.23 3.11
CA THR A 93 6.18 3.95 4.42
C THR A 93 7.26 3.81 5.50
N ILE A 94 8.37 3.12 5.19
CA ILE A 94 9.52 3.05 6.11
C ILE A 94 10.10 4.45 6.33
N GLU A 95 10.27 5.25 5.27
CA GLU A 95 10.85 6.60 5.40
C GLU A 95 10.00 7.51 6.30
N VAL A 96 8.68 7.33 6.31
CA VAL A 96 7.74 8.13 7.11
C VAL A 96 7.59 7.62 8.55
N LEU A 97 7.37 6.31 8.75
CA LEU A 97 7.09 5.73 10.08
C LEU A 97 8.33 5.17 10.77
N GLY A 98 9.26 4.65 9.98
CA GLY A 98 10.56 4.16 10.43
C GLY A 98 11.50 5.33 10.59
N GLU A 99 11.37 6.11 11.66
CA GLU A 99 12.55 6.82 12.16
C GLU A 99 13.66 5.78 12.32
N LYS A 100 14.76 5.94 11.56
CA LYS A 100 16.00 5.16 11.72
C LYS A 100 16.36 5.21 13.20
N ASN A 101 16.10 4.12 13.91
CA ASN A 101 16.82 3.80 15.13
C ASN A 101 18.27 3.51 14.71
N GLY A 102 19.04 4.58 14.47
CA GLY A 102 20.49 4.58 14.30
C GLY A 102 21.12 5.32 15.46
#